data_AF-A0A662UR80-F1
#
_entry.id   AF-A0A662UR80-F1
#
_cell.length_a   1.000
_cell.length_b   1.000
_cell.length_c   1.000
_cell.angle_alpha   90.00
_cell.angle_beta   90.00
_cell.angle_gamma   90.00
#
_symmetry.space_group_name_H-M   'P 1'
#
loop_
_entity.id
_entity.type
_entity.pdbx_description
1 polymer ?
#
loop_
_entity_poly.entity_id
_entity_poly.type
_entity_poly.pdbx_seq_one_letter_code
_entity_poly.pdbx_strand_id
1 'polypeptide(L)'
;MAIYGRRTAELLSIVALFLTPSIAMVLGGFQGFYLTYSVWSFVIALSIPFVVFRRGLGSIETHNSLTVALVLISLYTFLGFVFGFAARPSLTFFSFLSGLAVFLVRILGVEVARSMAMGLARKRFVMLLIGTVVGMFFGETIPSIVNYVQHTLLSPINMISDFVYSFTISLIHLHGGFLPALVFRTVVDGYWRFSPLALDTSSLGVAWKALSALTYYVVATYIDSSTPKLKHFAKNVFKRGSVRRFLGIAIDAAIFVTIFLILYSIYMKIIPLVVISESMVPTLYVGDIVLVDTKKPLDVSIGDIVVFKIENKVVVHRVIEVYSHDVRTKGDNNPNPDPFIVPTDNIIGKVVGRIPRLGLVTIFFRQNIIKIVQKLDMFLMLFSTTLILVISGIMILYLKRNTFI
;
A
#
# COMPACT_ATOMS: atom_id res chain seq x y z
N MET A 1 -28.36 21.37 -27.50
CA MET A 1 -27.20 22.21 -27.09
C MET A 1 -26.66 21.88 -25.70
N ALA A 2 -27.47 21.85 -24.64
CA ALA A 2 -27.00 21.62 -23.25
C ALA A 2 -26.27 20.27 -23.00
N ILE A 3 -26.71 19.17 -23.62
CA ILE A 3 -26.06 17.84 -23.47
C ILE A 3 -24.67 17.81 -24.12
N TYR A 4 -24.48 18.51 -25.23
CA TYR A 4 -23.20 18.56 -25.94
C TYR A 4 -22.18 19.38 -25.15
N GLY A 5 -22.60 20.52 -24.60
CA GLY A 5 -21.78 21.37 -23.71
C GLY A 5 -21.35 20.67 -22.42
N ARG A 6 -22.21 19.80 -21.85
CA ARG A 6 -21.84 19.00 -20.68
C ARG A 6 -20.76 17.97 -20.99
N ARG A 7 -20.87 17.25 -22.11
CA ARG A 7 -19.87 16.24 -22.50
C ARG A 7 -18.51 16.86 -22.84
N THR A 8 -18.50 18.01 -23.51
CA THR A 8 -17.25 18.72 -23.80
C THR A 8 -16.59 19.22 -22.52
N ALA A 9 -17.34 19.75 -21.56
CA ALA A 9 -16.82 20.13 -20.24
C ALA A 9 -16.24 18.93 -19.48
N GLU A 10 -16.91 17.77 -19.52
CA GLU A 10 -16.39 16.54 -18.91
C GLU A 10 -15.07 16.09 -19.55
N LEU A 11 -14.96 16.11 -20.89
CA LEU A 11 -13.72 15.75 -21.58
C LEU A 11 -12.58 16.72 -21.28
N LEU A 12 -12.83 18.03 -21.30
CA LEU A 12 -11.84 19.04 -20.96
C LEU A 12 -11.33 18.88 -19.53
N SER A 13 -12.23 18.56 -18.59
CA SER A 13 -11.86 18.32 -17.20
C SER A 13 -10.99 17.06 -17.04
N ILE A 14 -11.29 15.97 -17.76
CA ILE A 14 -10.43 14.77 -17.78
C ILE A 14 -9.03 15.11 -18.30
N VAL A 15 -8.95 15.84 -19.42
CA VAL A 15 -7.65 16.25 -20.00
C VAL A 15 -6.89 17.15 -19.02
N ALA A 16 -7.55 18.11 -18.39
CA ALA A 16 -6.93 18.97 -17.39
C ALA A 16 -6.41 18.15 -16.19
N LEU A 17 -7.22 17.24 -15.64
CA LEU A 17 -6.81 16.36 -14.54
C LEU A 17 -5.61 15.47 -14.90
N PHE A 18 -5.49 15.06 -16.17
CA PHE A 18 -4.37 14.26 -16.67
C PHE A 18 -3.08 15.07 -16.83
N LEU A 19 -3.16 16.30 -17.35
CA LEU A 19 -1.98 17.11 -17.65
C LEU A 19 -1.43 17.87 -16.44
N THR A 20 -2.28 18.23 -15.48
CA THR A 20 -1.90 19.05 -14.31
C THR A 20 -0.69 18.51 -13.51
N PRO A 21 -0.56 17.19 -13.26
CA PRO A 21 0.63 16.65 -12.59
C PRO A 21 1.96 16.99 -13.27
N SER A 22 1.95 17.20 -14.60
CA SER A 22 3.16 17.53 -15.37
C SER A 22 3.61 18.99 -15.19
N ILE A 23 2.80 19.86 -14.58
CA ILE A 23 3.22 21.24 -14.22
C ILE A 23 4.44 21.21 -13.29
N ALA A 24 4.48 20.27 -12.35
CA ALA A 24 5.58 20.12 -11.40
C ALA A 24 6.91 19.84 -12.10
N MET A 25 6.88 19.21 -13.29
CA MET A 25 8.07 18.99 -14.09
C MET A 25 8.55 20.23 -14.83
N VAL A 26 7.64 21.04 -15.34
CA VAL A 26 7.99 22.25 -16.12
C VAL A 26 8.58 23.32 -15.20
N LEU A 27 7.99 23.50 -14.02
CA LEU A 27 8.42 24.55 -13.09
C LEU A 27 9.49 24.07 -12.10
N GLY A 28 9.47 22.78 -11.75
CA GLY A 28 10.38 22.21 -10.75
C GLY A 28 10.21 22.78 -9.35
N GLY A 29 10.96 22.18 -8.40
CA GLY A 29 11.08 22.67 -7.04
C GLY A 29 9.77 22.77 -6.24
N PHE A 30 9.81 23.54 -5.15
CA PHE A 30 8.65 23.76 -4.28
C PHE A 30 7.51 24.50 -4.98
N GLN A 31 7.83 25.46 -5.85
CA GLN A 31 6.81 26.25 -6.55
C GLN A 31 6.00 25.38 -7.52
N GLY A 32 6.66 24.54 -8.32
CA GLY A 32 5.99 23.60 -9.20
C GLY A 32 5.10 22.62 -8.43
N PHE A 33 5.58 22.12 -7.30
CA PHE A 33 4.80 21.22 -6.43
C PHE A 33 3.49 21.88 -5.94
N TYR A 34 3.56 23.04 -5.28
CA TYR A 34 2.37 23.69 -4.74
C TYR A 34 1.41 24.18 -5.82
N LEU A 35 1.94 24.68 -6.95
CA LEU A 35 1.09 25.09 -8.06
C LEU A 35 0.33 23.90 -8.64
N THR A 36 1.01 22.75 -8.86
CA THR A 36 0.36 21.53 -9.33
C THR A 36 -0.84 21.16 -8.44
N TYR A 37 -0.65 21.03 -7.13
CA TYR A 37 -1.76 20.62 -6.24
C TYR A 37 -2.84 21.69 -6.10
N SER A 38 -2.50 22.97 -6.23
CA SER A 38 -3.48 24.08 -6.21
C SER A 38 -4.36 24.06 -7.46
N VAL A 39 -3.75 23.98 -8.64
CA VAL A 39 -4.47 23.86 -9.92
C VAL A 39 -5.31 22.60 -9.93
N TRP A 40 -4.76 21.48 -9.44
CA TRP A 40 -5.47 20.21 -9.44
C TRP A 40 -6.69 20.24 -8.51
N SER A 41 -6.56 20.86 -7.33
CA SER A 41 -7.67 21.08 -6.40
C SER A 41 -8.79 21.91 -7.04
N PHE A 42 -8.43 22.96 -7.79
CA PHE A 42 -9.39 23.78 -8.52
C PHE A 42 -10.12 22.99 -9.61
N VAL A 43 -9.39 22.22 -10.44
CA VAL A 43 -10.00 21.37 -11.47
C VAL A 43 -10.90 20.30 -10.86
N ILE A 44 -10.50 19.70 -9.74
CA ILE A 44 -11.32 18.75 -8.98
C ILE A 44 -12.63 19.41 -8.53
N ALA A 45 -12.56 20.60 -7.92
CA ALA A 45 -13.75 21.32 -7.44
C ALA A 45 -14.76 21.60 -8.56
N LEU A 46 -14.27 22.02 -9.74
CA LEU A 46 -15.10 22.19 -10.93
C LEU A 46 -15.69 20.87 -11.46
N SER A 47 -15.02 19.75 -11.18
CA SER A 47 -15.39 18.42 -11.70
C SER A 47 -16.37 17.65 -10.81
N ILE A 48 -16.44 17.96 -9.52
CA ILE A 48 -17.31 17.29 -8.52
C ILE A 48 -18.78 17.17 -8.98
N PRO A 49 -19.42 18.22 -9.54
CA PRO A 49 -20.82 18.14 -9.99
C PRO A 49 -21.07 17.09 -11.07
N PHE A 50 -20.07 16.71 -11.86
CA PHE A 50 -20.22 15.68 -12.89
C PHE A 50 -20.22 14.26 -12.33
N VAL A 51 -19.72 14.09 -11.10
CA VAL A 51 -19.40 12.79 -10.49
C VAL A 51 -20.35 12.41 -9.37
N VAL A 52 -20.65 13.32 -8.44
CA VAL A 52 -21.41 13.03 -7.20
C VAL A 52 -22.81 12.47 -7.49
N PHE A 53 -23.42 12.84 -8.61
CA PHE A 53 -24.76 12.37 -8.99
C PHE A 53 -24.76 11.06 -9.78
N ARG A 54 -23.60 10.49 -10.15
CA ARG A 54 -23.52 9.20 -10.85
C ARG A 54 -23.66 8.07 -9.84
N ARG A 55 -24.86 7.51 -9.73
CA ARG A 55 -25.13 6.33 -8.91
C ARG A 55 -24.59 5.08 -9.60
N GLY A 56 -23.90 4.22 -8.85
CA GLY A 56 -23.56 2.87 -9.28
C GLY A 56 -24.79 1.98 -9.36
N LEU A 57 -24.60 0.67 -9.56
CA LEU A 57 -25.69 -0.31 -9.56
C LEU A 57 -26.44 -0.40 -8.22
N GLY A 58 -25.89 0.17 -7.14
CA GLY A 58 -26.46 0.16 -5.80
C GLY A 58 -26.30 -1.19 -5.08
N SER A 59 -25.40 -2.07 -5.56
CA SER A 59 -25.16 -3.38 -4.94
C SER A 59 -24.11 -3.34 -3.84
N ILE A 60 -23.31 -2.27 -3.78
CA ILE A 60 -22.30 -2.05 -2.74
C ILE A 60 -22.53 -0.68 -2.13
N GLU A 61 -22.65 -0.66 -0.81
CA GLU A 61 -22.70 0.56 -0.03
C GLU A 61 -21.30 0.93 0.47
N THR A 62 -21.14 2.19 0.90
CA THR A 62 -19.87 2.72 1.40
C THR A 62 -19.34 1.91 2.59
N HIS A 63 -20.23 1.46 3.49
CA HIS A 63 -19.82 0.67 4.65
C HIS A 63 -19.20 -0.68 4.23
N ASN A 64 -19.79 -1.39 3.27
CA ASN A 64 -19.24 -2.66 2.76
C ASN A 64 -17.85 -2.45 2.15
N SER A 65 -17.67 -1.37 1.42
CA SER A 65 -16.38 -1.01 0.82
C SER A 65 -15.31 -0.72 1.87
N LEU A 66 -15.68 0.02 2.92
CA LEU A 66 -14.83 0.28 4.08
C LEU A 66 -14.44 -1.02 4.79
N THR A 67 -15.41 -1.90 5.05
CA THR A 67 -15.20 -3.21 5.67
C THR A 67 -14.17 -4.04 4.89
N VAL A 68 -14.33 -4.16 3.58
CA VAL A 68 -13.39 -4.90 2.71
C VAL A 68 -12.00 -4.27 2.74
N ALA A 69 -11.90 -2.94 2.68
CA ALA A 69 -10.63 -2.23 2.76
C ALA A 69 -9.90 -2.50 4.09
N LEU A 70 -10.63 -2.54 5.20
CA LEU A 70 -10.03 -2.77 6.51
C LEU A 70 -9.64 -4.25 6.73
N VAL A 71 -10.41 -5.21 6.20
CA VAL A 71 -9.99 -6.63 6.17
C VAL A 71 -8.67 -6.78 5.42
N LEU A 72 -8.55 -6.11 4.28
CA LEU A 72 -7.34 -6.13 3.47
C LEU A 72 -6.14 -5.54 4.23
N ILE A 73 -6.32 -4.41 4.92
CA ILE A 73 -5.28 -3.82 5.77
C ILE A 73 -4.91 -4.75 6.93
N SER A 74 -5.89 -5.39 7.54
CA SER A 74 -5.67 -6.38 8.62
C SER A 74 -4.80 -7.53 8.10
N LEU A 75 -5.10 -8.04 6.91
CA LEU A 75 -4.30 -9.07 6.24
C LEU A 75 -2.87 -8.59 5.98
N TYR A 76 -2.67 -7.38 5.45
CA TYR A 76 -1.32 -6.85 5.22
C TYR A 76 -0.54 -6.62 6.52
N THR A 77 -1.22 -6.15 7.56
CA THR A 77 -0.61 -5.98 8.89
C THR A 77 -0.20 -7.35 9.47
N PHE A 78 -1.06 -8.36 9.32
CA PHE A 78 -0.75 -9.74 9.72
C PHE A 78 0.46 -10.30 8.97
N LEU A 79 0.50 -10.11 7.65
CA LEU A 79 1.67 -10.49 6.83
C LEU A 79 2.94 -9.76 7.29
N GLY A 80 2.83 -8.52 7.79
CA GLY A 80 3.94 -7.77 8.38
C GLY A 80 4.58 -8.46 9.59
N PHE A 81 3.78 -9.16 10.41
CA PHE A 81 4.34 -9.98 11.50
C PHE A 81 5.13 -11.20 10.99
N VAL A 82 4.84 -11.67 9.77
CA VAL A 82 5.51 -12.83 9.15
C VAL A 82 6.76 -12.40 8.38
N PHE A 83 6.67 -11.34 7.59
CA PHE A 83 7.73 -10.91 6.67
C PHE A 83 8.56 -9.73 7.18
N GLY A 84 8.09 -9.06 8.23
CA GLY A 84 8.70 -7.86 8.80
C GLY A 84 7.92 -6.59 8.46
N PHE A 85 8.21 -5.53 9.21
CA PHE A 85 7.66 -4.20 8.99
C PHE A 85 8.73 -3.26 8.48
N ALA A 86 8.39 -2.47 7.46
CA ALA A 86 9.21 -1.37 7.00
C ALA A 86 8.97 -0.18 7.93
N ALA A 87 9.92 0.06 8.84
CA ALA A 87 9.89 1.24 9.71
C ALA A 87 9.97 2.51 8.86
N ARG A 88 8.96 3.37 8.97
CA ARG A 88 8.96 4.68 8.32
C ARG A 88 9.40 5.74 9.33
N PRO A 89 10.19 6.75 8.90
CA PRO A 89 10.56 7.84 9.77
C PRO A 89 9.32 8.46 10.41
N SER A 90 9.40 8.77 11.71
CA SER A 90 8.31 9.46 12.40
C SER A 90 8.04 10.78 11.70
N LEU A 91 6.89 10.92 11.06
CA LEU A 91 6.46 12.18 10.46
C LEU A 91 6.21 13.17 11.61
N THR A 92 6.79 14.37 11.52
CA THR A 92 6.34 15.48 12.37
C THR A 92 4.86 15.74 12.07
N PHE A 93 4.11 16.31 13.03
CA PHE A 93 2.68 16.59 12.84
C PHE A 93 2.41 17.40 11.57
N PHE A 94 3.23 18.43 11.30
CA PHE A 94 3.10 19.27 10.10
C PHE A 94 3.44 18.50 8.81
N SER A 95 4.47 17.66 8.82
CA SER A 95 4.81 16.80 7.67
C SER A 95 3.72 15.77 7.39
N PHE A 96 3.09 15.24 8.43
CA PHE A 96 1.94 14.34 8.29
C PHE A 96 0.76 15.07 7.65
N LEU A 97 0.41 16.26 8.16
CA LEU A 97 -0.75 17.01 7.69
C LEU A 97 -0.58 17.48 6.24
N SER A 98 0.60 17.98 5.87
CA SER A 98 0.89 18.36 4.49
C SER A 98 0.90 17.14 3.55
N GLY A 99 1.50 16.03 4.01
CA GLY A 99 1.47 14.76 3.28
C GLY A 99 0.05 14.23 3.08
N LEU A 100 -0.81 14.34 4.10
CA LEU A 100 -2.21 13.95 4.05
C LEU A 100 -3.01 14.81 3.07
N ALA A 101 -2.84 16.14 3.10
CA ALA A 101 -3.52 17.04 2.18
C ALA A 101 -3.18 16.70 0.72
N VAL A 102 -1.90 16.56 0.42
CA VAL A 102 -1.39 16.17 -0.91
C VAL A 102 -1.92 14.80 -1.34
N PHE A 103 -1.92 13.84 -0.43
CA PHE A 103 -2.48 12.51 -0.66
C PHE A 103 -3.97 12.56 -1.00
N LEU A 104 -4.78 13.30 -0.23
CA LEU A 104 -6.22 13.40 -0.46
C LEU A 104 -6.55 14.08 -1.78
N VAL A 105 -5.86 15.17 -2.13
CA VAL A 105 -6.01 15.83 -3.44
C VAL A 105 -5.69 14.83 -4.56
N ARG A 106 -4.63 14.03 -4.39
CA ARG A 106 -4.25 13.02 -5.37
C ARG A 106 -5.31 11.93 -5.54
N ILE A 107 -5.78 11.35 -4.45
CA ILE A 107 -6.81 10.30 -4.51
C ILE A 107 -8.10 10.86 -5.12
N LEU A 108 -8.54 12.03 -4.69
CA LEU A 108 -9.74 12.69 -5.23
C LEU A 108 -9.60 12.94 -6.73
N GLY A 109 -8.48 13.48 -7.18
CA GLY A 109 -8.22 13.75 -8.60
C GLY A 109 -8.33 12.51 -9.47
N VAL A 110 -7.72 11.40 -9.03
CA VAL A 110 -7.77 10.14 -9.77
C VAL A 110 -9.18 9.53 -9.78
N GLU A 111 -9.89 9.54 -8.66
CA GLU A 111 -11.25 8.97 -8.59
C GLU A 111 -12.29 9.80 -9.35
N VAL A 112 -12.16 11.13 -9.33
CA VAL A 112 -13.00 12.03 -10.12
C VAL A 112 -12.77 11.77 -11.61
N ALA A 113 -11.51 11.74 -12.06
CA ALA A 113 -11.17 11.41 -13.44
C ALA A 113 -11.71 10.03 -13.85
N ARG A 114 -11.52 9.01 -13.00
CA ARG A 114 -12.04 7.65 -13.24
C ARG A 114 -13.55 7.67 -13.42
N SER A 115 -14.28 8.30 -12.52
CA SER A 115 -15.76 8.34 -12.59
C SER A 115 -16.26 9.03 -13.85
N MET A 116 -15.62 10.14 -14.23
CA MET A 116 -15.96 10.88 -15.44
C MET A 116 -15.72 10.02 -16.68
N ALA A 117 -14.55 9.42 -16.78
CA ALA A 117 -14.17 8.58 -17.91
C ALA A 117 -15.06 7.33 -18.03
N MET A 118 -15.40 6.68 -16.91
CA MET A 118 -16.30 5.52 -16.92
C MET A 118 -17.68 5.86 -17.49
N GLY A 119 -18.26 7.02 -17.17
CA GLY A 119 -19.58 7.38 -17.72
C GLY A 119 -19.57 7.92 -19.16
N LEU A 120 -18.40 8.01 -19.81
CA LEU A 120 -18.33 8.18 -21.27
C LEU A 120 -18.73 6.90 -22.00
N ALA A 121 -18.54 5.74 -21.36
CA ALA A 121 -18.85 4.44 -21.93
C ALA A 121 -20.24 3.93 -21.50
N ARG A 122 -20.94 3.25 -22.42
CA ARG A 122 -22.22 2.59 -22.14
C ARG A 122 -22.07 1.10 -21.77
N LYS A 123 -21.11 0.41 -22.38
CA LYS A 123 -20.87 -1.03 -22.16
C LYS A 123 -20.05 -1.22 -20.89
N ARG A 124 -20.54 -2.04 -19.95
CA ARG A 124 -19.89 -2.30 -18.65
C ARG A 124 -18.41 -2.68 -18.76
N PHE A 125 -18.08 -3.59 -19.68
CA PHE A 125 -16.70 -4.00 -19.92
C PHE A 125 -15.81 -2.81 -20.32
N VAL A 126 -16.29 -1.93 -21.19
CA VAL A 126 -15.55 -0.74 -21.64
C VAL A 126 -15.42 0.27 -20.49
N MET A 127 -16.44 0.42 -19.65
CA MET A 127 -16.35 1.25 -18.44
C MET A 127 -15.23 0.74 -17.53
N LEU A 128 -15.18 -0.57 -17.27
CA LEU A 128 -14.14 -1.16 -16.43
C LEU A 128 -12.75 -0.99 -17.02
N LEU A 129 -12.58 -1.19 -18.33
CA LEU A 129 -11.29 -1.03 -19.00
C LEU A 129 -10.79 0.42 -18.92
N ILE A 130 -11.63 1.39 -19.27
CA ILE A 130 -11.29 2.82 -19.20
C ILE A 130 -11.01 3.22 -17.75
N GLY A 131 -11.85 2.81 -16.81
CA GLY A 131 -11.67 3.13 -15.40
C GLY A 131 -10.37 2.57 -14.81
N THR A 132 -9.97 1.37 -15.26
CA THR A 132 -8.73 0.71 -14.85
C THR A 132 -7.53 1.49 -15.36
N VAL A 133 -7.50 1.83 -16.65
CA VAL A 133 -6.42 2.60 -17.29
C VAL A 133 -6.28 3.98 -16.64
N VAL A 134 -7.39 4.71 -16.49
CA VAL A 134 -7.38 6.03 -15.84
C VAL A 134 -6.86 5.91 -14.42
N GLY A 135 -7.33 4.92 -13.68
CA GLY A 135 -6.94 4.71 -12.30
C GLY A 135 -5.47 4.36 -12.06
N MET A 136 -4.82 3.74 -13.05
CA MET A 136 -3.39 3.37 -13.00
C MET A 136 -2.48 4.56 -13.29
N PHE A 137 -2.84 5.38 -14.28
CA PHE A 137 -1.92 6.38 -14.83
C PHE A 137 -2.24 7.83 -14.43
N PHE A 138 -3.47 8.13 -14.03
CA PHE A 138 -3.80 9.50 -13.63
C PHE A 138 -3.13 9.85 -12.30
N GLY A 139 -2.69 11.11 -12.19
CA GLY A 139 -1.93 11.60 -11.04
C GLY A 139 -0.42 11.31 -11.11
N GLU A 140 0.03 10.62 -12.16
CA GLU A 140 1.44 10.48 -12.50
C GLU A 140 1.85 11.51 -13.56
N THR A 141 3.14 11.83 -13.63
CA THR A 141 3.67 12.67 -14.72
C THR A 141 3.82 11.86 -16.00
N ILE A 142 3.78 12.51 -17.17
CA ILE A 142 3.95 11.82 -18.46
C ILE A 142 5.26 11.00 -18.50
N PRO A 143 6.42 11.53 -18.08
CA PRO A 143 7.65 10.76 -18.04
C PRO A 143 7.63 9.61 -17.03
N SER A 144 6.97 9.76 -15.88
CA SER A 144 6.74 8.65 -14.95
C SER A 144 5.95 7.52 -15.60
N ILE A 145 4.92 7.85 -16.39
CA ILE A 145 4.13 6.87 -17.15
C ILE A 145 4.99 6.20 -18.22
N VAL A 146 5.75 6.97 -19.01
CA VAL A 146 6.64 6.43 -20.04
C VAL A 146 7.65 5.47 -19.42
N ASN A 147 8.29 5.88 -18.33
CA ASN A 147 9.27 5.05 -17.61
C ASN A 147 8.63 3.77 -17.05
N TYR A 148 7.45 3.89 -16.45
CA TYR A 148 6.69 2.75 -15.95
C TYR A 148 6.37 1.74 -17.07
N VAL A 149 5.90 2.23 -18.22
CA VAL A 149 5.57 1.39 -19.37
C VAL A 149 6.84 0.71 -19.89
N GLN A 150 7.96 1.44 -20.04
CA GLN A 150 9.23 0.87 -20.47
C GLN A 150 9.73 -0.24 -19.55
N HIS A 151 9.72 -0.02 -18.23
CA HIS A 151 10.09 -1.06 -17.26
C HIS A 151 9.13 -2.25 -17.25
N THR A 152 7.84 -2.00 -17.47
CA THR A 152 6.82 -3.06 -17.54
C THR A 152 6.97 -3.91 -18.79
N LEU A 153 7.37 -3.34 -19.94
CA LEU A 153 7.66 -4.11 -21.14
C LEU A 153 8.78 -5.15 -20.91
N LEU A 154 9.74 -4.83 -20.02
CA LEU A 154 10.82 -5.74 -19.62
C LEU A 154 10.39 -6.74 -18.55
N SER A 155 9.43 -6.39 -17.69
CA SER A 155 8.93 -7.27 -16.62
C SER A 155 7.43 -7.04 -16.39
N PRO A 156 6.57 -7.70 -17.18
CA PRO A 156 5.13 -7.42 -17.24
C PRO A 156 4.40 -7.72 -15.93
N ILE A 157 4.97 -8.66 -15.18
CA ILE A 157 4.45 -9.05 -13.87
C ILE A 157 4.47 -7.88 -12.86
N ASN A 158 5.27 -6.84 -13.09
CA ASN A 158 5.27 -5.65 -12.24
C ASN A 158 3.95 -4.86 -12.33
N MET A 159 3.23 -4.98 -13.45
CA MET A 159 1.97 -4.26 -13.68
C MET A 159 0.73 -5.02 -13.18
N ILE A 160 0.82 -6.34 -13.00
CA ILE A 160 -0.36 -7.17 -12.71
C ILE A 160 -1.06 -6.76 -11.42
N SER A 161 -0.30 -6.44 -10.37
CA SER A 161 -0.85 -5.96 -9.10
C SER A 161 -1.59 -4.64 -9.27
N ASP A 162 -0.96 -3.66 -9.94
CA ASP A 162 -1.50 -2.31 -10.09
C ASP A 162 -2.75 -2.33 -10.99
N PHE A 163 -2.72 -3.17 -12.01
CA PHE A 163 -3.86 -3.43 -12.90
C PHE A 163 -5.05 -4.03 -12.13
N VAL A 164 -4.83 -5.14 -11.41
CA VAL A 164 -5.92 -5.80 -10.67
C VAL A 164 -6.45 -4.89 -9.55
N TYR A 165 -5.58 -4.12 -8.89
CA TYR A 165 -5.99 -3.11 -7.91
C TYR A 165 -6.91 -2.05 -8.53
N SER A 166 -6.47 -1.42 -9.62
CA SER A 166 -7.26 -0.38 -10.30
C SER A 166 -8.56 -0.93 -10.91
N PHE A 167 -8.54 -2.17 -11.40
CA PHE A 167 -9.71 -2.89 -11.86
C PHE A 167 -10.70 -3.15 -10.73
N THR A 168 -10.22 -3.56 -9.56
CA THR A 168 -11.04 -3.77 -8.36
C THR A 168 -11.75 -2.48 -7.95
N ILE A 169 -11.05 -1.34 -7.93
CA ILE A 169 -11.69 -0.06 -7.60
C ILE A 169 -12.71 0.33 -8.68
N SER A 170 -12.43 0.06 -9.95
CA SER A 170 -13.38 0.31 -11.05
C SER A 170 -14.63 -0.57 -10.93
N LEU A 171 -14.49 -1.81 -10.45
CA LEU A 171 -15.64 -2.66 -10.09
C LEU A 171 -16.43 -2.08 -8.92
N ILE A 172 -15.77 -1.66 -7.84
CA ILE A 172 -16.44 -0.97 -6.71
C ILE A 172 -17.19 0.25 -7.23
N HIS A 173 -16.59 1.02 -8.14
CA HIS A 173 -17.23 2.18 -8.75
C HIS A 173 -18.47 1.81 -9.55
N LEU A 174 -18.41 0.75 -10.35
CA LEU A 174 -19.56 0.24 -11.11
C LEU A 174 -20.69 -0.20 -10.17
N HIS A 175 -20.36 -0.87 -9.07
CA HIS A 175 -21.33 -1.46 -8.15
C HIS A 175 -21.92 -0.48 -7.12
N GLY A 176 -21.09 0.41 -6.58
CA GLY A 176 -21.45 1.33 -5.49
C GLY A 176 -21.34 2.81 -5.83
N GLY A 177 -20.75 3.16 -6.97
CA GLY A 177 -20.54 4.54 -7.39
C GLY A 177 -19.25 5.15 -6.83
N PHE A 178 -19.18 6.48 -6.89
CA PHE A 178 -17.98 7.24 -6.51
C PHE A 178 -17.56 7.05 -5.05
N LEU A 179 -18.49 7.20 -4.11
CA LEU A 179 -18.15 7.26 -2.69
C LEU A 179 -17.56 5.94 -2.14
N PRO A 180 -18.11 4.74 -2.42
CA PRO A 180 -17.51 3.48 -2.00
C PRO A 180 -16.11 3.25 -2.57
N ALA A 181 -15.89 3.61 -3.85
CA ALA A 181 -14.59 3.50 -4.51
C ALA A 181 -13.55 4.44 -3.88
N LEU A 182 -13.95 5.69 -3.62
CA LEU A 182 -13.12 6.69 -2.96
C LEU A 182 -12.70 6.23 -1.56
N VAL A 183 -13.65 5.74 -0.75
CA VAL A 183 -13.37 5.25 0.60
C VAL A 183 -12.42 4.06 0.58
N PHE A 184 -12.65 3.08 -0.29
CA PHE A 184 -11.77 1.91 -0.41
C PHE A 184 -10.34 2.34 -0.73
N ARG A 185 -10.17 3.17 -1.75
CA ARG A 185 -8.84 3.62 -2.17
C ARG A 185 -8.15 4.45 -1.09
N THR A 186 -8.86 5.40 -0.49
CA THR A 186 -8.31 6.27 0.57
C THR A 186 -7.78 5.44 1.73
N VAL A 187 -8.51 4.40 2.13
CA VAL A 187 -8.14 3.53 3.25
C VAL A 187 -6.94 2.64 2.87
N VAL A 188 -7.01 1.95 1.73
CA VAL A 188 -5.93 1.03 1.30
C VAL A 188 -4.63 1.77 0.96
N ASP A 189 -4.70 2.82 0.13
CA ASP A 189 -3.50 3.61 -0.22
C ASP A 189 -2.98 4.40 0.98
N GLY A 190 -3.89 4.84 1.87
CA GLY A 190 -3.56 5.53 3.11
C GLY A 190 -2.76 4.65 4.07
N TYR A 191 -3.11 3.36 4.19
CA TYR A 191 -2.30 2.38 4.92
C TYR A 191 -0.88 2.31 4.38
N TRP A 192 -0.71 2.12 3.07
CA TRP A 192 0.63 2.05 2.46
C TRP A 192 1.42 3.36 2.56
N ARG A 193 0.74 4.51 2.67
CA ARG A 193 1.39 5.81 2.74
C ARG A 193 1.78 6.19 4.17
N PHE A 194 0.87 6.04 5.12
CA PHE A 194 0.96 6.64 6.45
C PHE A 194 1.09 5.64 7.59
N SER A 195 0.88 4.33 7.35
CA SER A 195 1.05 3.35 8.42
C SER A 195 2.50 3.35 8.92
N PRO A 196 2.75 3.51 10.22
CA PRO A 196 4.09 3.36 10.79
C PRO A 196 4.58 1.92 10.72
N LEU A 197 3.64 0.96 10.65
CA LEU A 197 3.86 -0.47 10.59
C LEU A 197 3.31 -1.01 9.25
N ALA A 198 3.90 -0.56 8.15
CA ALA A 198 3.60 -1.14 6.84
C ALA A 198 4.43 -2.42 6.65
N LEU A 199 3.82 -3.45 6.06
CA LEU A 199 4.51 -4.67 5.64
C LEU A 199 5.76 -4.35 4.81
N ASP A 200 6.90 -4.93 5.18
CA ASP A 200 8.11 -4.88 4.37
C ASP A 200 7.99 -5.87 3.20
N THR A 201 7.91 -5.32 1.99
CA THR A 201 7.77 -6.10 0.75
C THR A 201 9.11 -6.28 0.04
N SER A 202 10.20 -5.67 0.52
CA SER A 202 11.49 -5.61 -0.17
C SER A 202 12.08 -6.99 -0.42
N SER A 203 11.94 -7.91 0.54
CA SER A 203 12.43 -9.29 0.42
C SER A 203 11.58 -10.21 -0.45
N LEU A 204 10.36 -9.78 -0.82
CA LEU A 204 9.39 -10.59 -1.55
C LEU A 204 9.34 -10.28 -3.05
N GLY A 205 9.98 -9.20 -3.51
CA GLY A 205 10.15 -8.89 -4.92
C GLY A 205 8.90 -9.07 -5.78
N VAL A 206 8.97 -10.00 -6.74
CA VAL A 206 7.91 -10.28 -7.72
C VAL A 206 6.77 -11.09 -7.10
N ALA A 207 7.05 -11.99 -6.17
CA ALA A 207 6.03 -12.76 -5.46
C ALA A 207 5.09 -11.87 -4.68
N TRP A 208 5.58 -10.73 -4.16
CA TRP A 208 4.69 -9.73 -3.56
C TRP A 208 3.67 -9.22 -4.58
N LYS A 209 4.10 -8.86 -5.79
CA LYS A 209 3.22 -8.40 -6.87
C LYS A 209 2.20 -9.45 -7.28
N ALA A 210 2.59 -10.72 -7.31
CA ALA A 210 1.67 -11.83 -7.59
C ALA A 210 0.67 -12.04 -6.45
N LEU A 211 1.13 -12.05 -5.20
CA LEU A 211 0.30 -12.21 -4.01
C LEU A 211 -0.70 -11.07 -3.84
N SER A 212 -0.26 -9.82 -4.04
CA SER A 212 -1.12 -8.65 -3.99
C SER A 212 -2.17 -8.69 -5.11
N ALA A 213 -1.78 -9.05 -6.34
CA ALA A 213 -2.72 -9.23 -7.45
C ALA A 213 -3.78 -10.31 -7.14
N LEU A 214 -3.36 -11.46 -6.61
CA LEU A 214 -4.28 -12.53 -6.20
C LEU A 214 -5.24 -12.04 -5.11
N THR A 215 -4.72 -11.32 -4.11
CA THR A 215 -5.53 -10.76 -3.02
C THR A 215 -6.58 -9.79 -3.56
N TYR A 216 -6.18 -8.87 -4.45
CA TYR A 216 -7.11 -7.94 -5.09
C TYR A 216 -8.12 -8.66 -5.99
N TYR A 217 -7.72 -9.74 -6.67
CA TYR A 217 -8.62 -10.57 -7.46
C TYR A 217 -9.69 -11.26 -6.59
N VAL A 218 -9.32 -11.78 -5.42
CA VAL A 218 -10.27 -12.33 -4.46
C VAL A 218 -11.25 -11.25 -3.99
N VAL A 219 -10.77 -10.04 -3.72
CA VAL A 219 -11.63 -8.90 -3.38
C VAL A 219 -12.59 -8.56 -4.54
N ALA A 220 -12.09 -8.48 -5.78
CA ALA A 220 -12.90 -8.22 -6.97
C ALA A 220 -14.01 -9.24 -7.17
N THR A 221 -13.70 -10.54 -7.04
CA THR A 221 -14.69 -11.63 -7.17
C THR A 221 -15.70 -11.64 -6.02
N TYR A 222 -15.29 -11.30 -4.80
CA TYR A 222 -16.21 -11.10 -3.67
C TYR A 222 -17.19 -9.93 -3.93
N ILE A 223 -16.69 -8.83 -4.46
CA ILE A 223 -17.50 -7.65 -4.84
C ILE A 223 -18.53 -8.02 -5.92
N ASP A 224 -18.11 -8.69 -6.98
CA ASP A 224 -18.99 -9.06 -8.09
C ASP A 224 -20.05 -10.09 -7.67
N SER A 225 -19.65 -11.10 -6.89
CA SER A 225 -20.56 -12.15 -6.36
C SER A 225 -21.57 -11.63 -5.33
N SER A 226 -21.32 -10.47 -4.70
CA SER A 226 -22.25 -9.83 -3.78
C SER A 226 -23.47 -9.21 -4.48
N THR A 227 -23.53 -9.23 -5.82
CA THR A 227 -24.66 -8.70 -6.58
C THR A 227 -25.90 -9.62 -6.60
N PRO A 228 -27.10 -9.07 -6.35
CA PRO A 228 -28.32 -9.87 -6.23
C PRO A 228 -28.77 -10.57 -7.53
N LYS A 229 -28.25 -10.21 -8.71
CA LYS A 229 -28.60 -10.90 -9.98
C LYS A 229 -27.98 -12.30 -10.10
N LEU A 230 -26.95 -12.64 -9.30
CA LEU A 230 -26.43 -14.01 -9.17
C LEU A 230 -26.95 -14.75 -7.92
N LYS A 231 -27.76 -14.11 -7.07
CA LYS A 231 -28.30 -14.74 -5.85
C LYS A 231 -29.17 -15.96 -6.14
N HIS A 232 -29.80 -16.08 -7.32
CA HIS A 232 -30.66 -17.22 -7.60
C HIS A 232 -29.88 -18.54 -7.67
N PHE A 233 -28.59 -18.51 -8.02
CA PHE A 233 -27.72 -19.68 -8.03
C PHE A 233 -27.11 -19.97 -6.65
N ALA A 234 -26.70 -18.93 -5.92
CA ALA A 234 -26.10 -19.07 -4.58
C ALA A 234 -27.09 -19.32 -3.43
N LYS A 235 -28.40 -19.05 -3.64
CA LYS A 235 -29.44 -19.24 -2.60
C LYS A 235 -29.60 -20.71 -2.19
N ASN A 236 -29.19 -21.65 -3.04
CA ASN A 236 -29.32 -23.08 -2.80
C ASN A 236 -28.10 -23.71 -2.10
N VAL A 237 -26.98 -22.98 -1.97
CA VAL A 237 -25.74 -23.53 -1.37
C VAL A 237 -25.50 -23.02 0.05
N PHE A 238 -25.88 -21.77 0.38
CA PHE A 238 -25.62 -21.19 1.71
C PHE A 238 -26.88 -20.69 2.42
N LYS A 239 -27.67 -21.62 2.97
CA LYS A 239 -28.57 -21.31 4.10
C LYS A 239 -27.76 -21.30 5.40
N ARG A 240 -27.43 -20.11 5.93
CA ARG A 240 -27.40 -19.83 7.39
C ARG A 240 -27.00 -18.38 7.67
N GLY A 241 -27.95 -17.59 8.18
CA GLY A 241 -27.74 -16.21 8.63
C GLY A 241 -26.73 -16.04 9.78
N SER A 242 -26.45 -17.10 10.54
CA SER A 242 -25.46 -17.05 11.62
C SER A 242 -24.02 -16.93 11.10
N VAL A 243 -23.66 -17.60 10.01
CA VAL A 243 -22.28 -17.56 9.48
C VAL A 243 -21.92 -16.17 8.98
N ARG A 244 -22.86 -15.46 8.34
CA ARG A 244 -22.69 -14.04 7.96
C ARG A 244 -22.55 -13.11 9.17
N ARG A 245 -23.29 -13.35 10.26
CA ARG A 245 -23.14 -12.58 11.51
C ARG A 245 -21.79 -12.85 12.17
N PHE A 246 -21.36 -14.10 12.25
CA PHE A 246 -20.04 -14.46 12.79
C PHE A 246 -18.89 -13.91 11.96
N LEU A 247 -18.98 -13.98 10.62
CA LEU A 247 -18.03 -13.32 9.72
C LEU A 247 -18.03 -11.80 9.90
N GLY A 248 -19.20 -11.18 10.03
CA GLY A 248 -19.31 -9.75 10.32
C GLY A 248 -18.63 -9.36 11.64
N ILE A 249 -18.92 -10.06 12.73
CA ILE A 249 -18.32 -9.83 14.05
C ILE A 249 -16.81 -10.08 14.02
N ALA A 250 -16.34 -11.14 13.34
CA ALA A 250 -14.91 -11.43 13.22
C ALA A 250 -14.18 -10.35 12.41
N ILE A 251 -14.83 -9.84 11.36
CA ILE A 251 -14.32 -8.73 10.58
C ILE A 251 -14.30 -7.44 11.42
N ASP A 252 -15.38 -7.10 12.13
CA ASP A 252 -15.45 -5.91 12.98
C ASP A 252 -14.43 -5.98 14.14
N ALA A 253 -14.20 -7.17 14.69
CA ALA A 253 -13.14 -7.40 15.68
C ALA A 253 -11.74 -7.23 15.07
N ALA A 254 -11.49 -7.76 13.86
CA ALA A 254 -10.21 -7.58 13.17
C ALA A 254 -9.97 -6.11 12.80
N ILE A 255 -11.02 -5.39 12.39
CA ILE A 255 -11.04 -3.95 12.14
C ILE A 255 -10.67 -3.19 13.42
N PHE A 256 -11.36 -3.48 14.52
CA PHE A 256 -11.13 -2.83 15.80
C PHE A 256 -9.72 -3.08 16.31
N VAL A 257 -9.22 -4.32 16.24
CA VAL A 257 -7.85 -4.68 16.64
C VAL A 257 -6.83 -3.96 15.75
N THR A 258 -7.05 -3.92 14.44
CA THR A 258 -6.10 -3.26 13.51
C THR A 258 -6.08 -1.75 13.71
N ILE A 259 -7.25 -1.11 13.84
CA ILE A 259 -7.35 0.32 14.14
C ILE A 259 -6.73 0.62 15.51
N PHE A 260 -7.01 -0.20 16.53
CA PHE A 260 -6.42 -0.06 17.86
C PHE A 260 -4.90 -0.19 17.82
N LEU A 261 -4.35 -1.18 17.14
CA LEU A 261 -2.90 -1.38 17.00
C LEU A 261 -2.24 -0.23 16.24
N ILE A 262 -2.85 0.26 15.16
CA ILE A 262 -2.36 1.40 14.39
C ILE A 262 -2.39 2.69 15.23
N LEU A 263 -3.53 3.00 15.86
CA LEU A 263 -3.68 4.20 16.70
C LEU A 263 -2.77 4.15 17.92
N TYR A 264 -2.66 2.98 18.56
CA TYR A 264 -1.76 2.76 19.70
C TYR A 264 -0.29 2.92 19.28
N SER A 265 0.11 2.36 18.13
CA SER A 265 1.47 2.51 17.61
C SER A 265 1.80 3.96 17.25
N ILE A 266 0.87 4.68 16.61
CA ILE A 266 1.02 6.12 16.29
C ILE A 266 1.11 6.96 17.57
N TYR A 267 0.22 6.73 18.53
CA TYR A 267 0.16 7.48 19.79
C TYR A 267 1.40 7.24 20.66
N MET A 268 1.81 5.99 20.80
CA MET A 268 2.93 5.62 21.66
C MET A 268 4.30 5.76 20.99
N LYS A 269 4.37 5.89 19.66
CA LYS A 269 5.63 5.82 18.89
C LYS A 269 6.48 4.58 19.23
N ILE A 270 5.81 3.47 19.54
CA ILE A 270 6.45 2.19 19.84
C ILE A 270 6.50 1.34 18.58
N ILE A 271 7.69 0.86 18.23
CA ILE A 271 7.92 -0.06 17.12
C ILE A 271 8.36 -1.44 17.64
N PRO A 272 7.78 -2.55 17.15
CA PRO A 272 8.24 -3.90 17.48
C PRO A 272 9.44 -4.29 16.57
N LEU A 273 10.51 -4.83 17.16
CA LEU A 273 11.65 -5.40 16.43
C LEU A 273 11.96 -6.81 16.91
N VAL A 274 12.39 -7.70 16.01
CA VAL A 274 12.77 -9.07 16.37
C VAL A 274 14.25 -9.13 16.70
N VAL A 275 14.61 -9.73 17.84
CA VAL A 275 16.00 -9.99 18.24
C VAL A 275 16.54 -11.17 17.44
N ILE A 276 17.65 -10.96 16.74
CA ILE A 276 18.25 -11.95 15.82
C ILE A 276 19.64 -12.44 16.26
N SER A 277 20.25 -11.82 17.29
CA SER A 277 21.58 -12.17 17.80
C SER A 277 21.54 -12.59 19.26
N GLU A 278 22.57 -13.31 19.70
CA GLU A 278 22.76 -13.75 21.09
C GLU A 278 23.55 -12.76 21.94
N SER A 279 23.88 -11.58 21.40
CA SER A 279 24.72 -10.57 22.09
C SER A 279 24.09 -9.98 23.35
N MET A 280 22.77 -10.11 23.50
CA MET A 280 22.02 -9.59 24.64
C MET A 280 21.54 -10.69 25.61
N VAL A 281 21.98 -11.94 25.44
CA VAL A 281 21.69 -13.03 26.39
C VAL A 281 22.38 -12.73 27.73
N PRO A 282 21.73 -12.97 28.89
CA PRO A 282 20.41 -13.60 29.10
C PRO A 282 19.22 -12.63 29.09
N THR A 283 19.44 -11.33 28.91
CA THR A 283 18.38 -10.32 28.98
C THR A 283 17.39 -10.43 27.83
N LEU A 284 17.89 -10.61 26.60
CA LEU A 284 17.11 -10.80 25.38
C LEU A 284 17.59 -12.06 24.66
N TYR A 285 16.65 -12.92 24.27
CA TYR A 285 16.95 -14.14 23.51
C TYR A 285 16.61 -13.96 22.03
N VAL A 286 17.28 -14.74 21.18
CA VAL A 286 16.94 -14.83 19.76
C VAL A 286 15.47 -15.23 19.61
N GLY A 287 14.72 -14.46 18.82
CA GLY A 287 13.29 -14.66 18.63
C GLY A 287 12.39 -13.94 19.65
N ASP A 288 12.94 -13.14 20.57
CA ASP A 288 12.14 -12.18 21.33
C ASP A 288 11.73 -11.00 20.41
N ILE A 289 10.51 -10.50 20.58
CA ILE A 289 10.09 -9.21 19.99
C ILE A 289 10.33 -8.13 21.05
N VAL A 290 11.19 -7.16 20.78
CA VAL A 290 11.37 -5.97 21.64
C VAL A 290 10.47 -4.83 21.19
N LEU A 291 9.87 -4.14 22.15
CA LEU A 291 9.08 -2.93 21.95
C LEU A 291 9.99 -1.73 22.16
N VAL A 292 10.16 -0.92 21.13
CA VAL A 292 11.12 0.19 21.11
C VAL A 292 10.36 1.51 21.08
N ASP A 293 10.50 2.32 22.13
CA ASP A 293 10.00 3.69 22.17
C ASP A 293 10.93 4.62 21.38
N THR A 294 10.35 5.28 20.38
CA THR A 294 11.05 6.21 19.46
C THR A 294 10.75 7.68 19.75
N LYS A 295 10.15 8.01 20.90
CA LYS A 295 9.91 9.40 21.33
C LYS A 295 11.24 10.17 21.48
N LYS A 296 11.34 11.32 20.82
CA LYS A 296 12.45 12.27 20.94
C LYS A 296 12.01 13.49 21.78
N PRO A 297 12.91 14.13 22.57
CA PRO A 297 14.28 13.69 22.84
C PRO A 297 14.31 12.37 23.60
N LEU A 298 15.25 11.49 23.25
CA LEU A 298 15.44 10.23 23.96
C LEU A 298 16.22 10.54 25.23
N ASP A 299 15.59 10.36 26.38
CA ASP A 299 16.30 10.36 27.66
C ASP A 299 17.02 9.02 27.80
N VAL A 300 18.32 9.02 27.50
CA VAL A 300 19.17 7.83 27.51
C VAL A 300 20.04 7.86 28.74
N SER A 301 19.87 6.87 29.61
CA SER A 301 20.63 6.71 30.83
C SER A 301 21.51 5.45 30.78
N ILE A 302 22.55 5.43 31.62
CA ILE A 302 23.36 4.22 31.82
C ILE A 302 22.45 3.08 32.28
N GLY A 303 22.60 1.91 31.66
CA GLY A 303 21.79 0.73 31.90
C GLY A 303 20.62 0.55 30.93
N ASP A 304 20.26 1.58 30.16
CA ASP A 304 19.20 1.48 29.16
C ASP A 304 19.61 0.55 28.01
N ILE A 305 18.64 -0.20 27.47
CA ILE A 305 18.84 -0.96 26.24
C ILE A 305 18.34 -0.10 25.09
N VAL A 306 19.24 0.26 24.18
CA VAL A 306 18.96 1.14 23.06
C VAL A 306 19.09 0.39 21.75
N VAL A 307 18.24 0.78 20.81
CA VAL A 307 18.31 0.34 19.42
C VAL A 307 18.91 1.48 18.61
N PHE A 308 19.98 1.20 17.88
CA PHE A 308 20.66 2.19 17.05
C PHE A 308 21.05 1.61 15.69
N LYS A 309 21.28 2.50 14.74
CA LYS A 309 21.77 2.14 13.42
C LYS A 309 23.26 2.40 13.34
N ILE A 310 24.03 1.37 12.99
CA ILE A 310 25.44 1.49 12.64
C ILE A 310 25.61 0.95 11.22
N GLU A 311 26.17 1.76 10.32
CA GLU A 311 26.22 1.46 8.89
C GLU A 311 24.83 1.06 8.34
N ASN A 312 24.67 -0.21 7.93
CA ASN A 312 23.41 -0.79 7.44
C ASN A 312 22.81 -1.85 8.39
N LYS A 313 23.24 -1.87 9.65
CA LYS A 313 22.76 -2.82 10.66
C LYS A 313 22.03 -2.10 11.77
N VAL A 314 20.93 -2.72 12.22
CA VAL A 314 20.21 -2.32 13.43
C VAL A 314 20.76 -3.17 14.58
N VAL A 315 21.29 -2.52 15.60
CA VAL A 315 21.94 -3.16 16.76
C VAL A 315 21.16 -2.79 18.02
N VAL A 316 21.01 -3.77 18.91
CA VAL A 316 20.34 -3.61 20.21
C VAL A 316 21.35 -3.95 21.29
N HIS A 317 21.85 -2.95 22.03
CA HIS A 317 22.83 -3.13 23.10
C HIS A 317 22.52 -2.25 24.30
N ARG A 318 23.14 -2.54 25.45
CA ARG A 318 23.00 -1.76 26.67
C ARG A 318 23.97 -0.60 26.70
N VAL A 319 23.50 0.57 27.10
CA VAL A 319 24.32 1.75 27.36
C VAL A 319 25.12 1.52 28.63
N ILE A 320 26.43 1.64 28.52
CA ILE A 320 27.35 1.51 29.66
C ILE A 320 27.95 2.87 30.06
N GLU A 321 28.03 3.82 29.13
CA GLU A 321 28.52 5.18 29.38
C GLU A 321 27.73 6.18 28.53
N VAL A 322 27.48 7.37 29.08
CA VAL A 322 26.79 8.48 28.39
C VAL A 322 27.72 9.68 28.35
N TYR A 323 27.93 10.23 27.16
CA TYR A 323 28.63 11.48 26.90
C TYR A 323 27.64 12.57 26.45
N SER A 324 28.11 13.78 26.20
CA SER A 324 27.24 14.92 25.90
C SER A 324 26.30 14.72 24.68
N HIS A 325 26.76 14.07 23.61
CA HIS A 325 25.98 13.81 22.38
C HIS A 325 26.16 12.37 21.88
N ASP A 326 26.76 11.51 22.69
CA ASP A 326 27.22 10.20 22.30
C ASP A 326 27.01 9.20 23.44
N VAL A 327 26.88 7.92 23.10
CA VAL A 327 26.79 6.83 24.09
C VAL A 327 27.75 5.70 23.74
N ARG A 328 28.28 5.05 24.77
CA ARG A 328 29.00 3.80 24.64
C ARG A 328 28.08 2.64 24.95
N THR A 329 28.05 1.66 24.07
CA THR A 329 27.19 0.48 24.20
C THR A 329 27.97 -0.81 24.37
N LYS A 330 27.32 -1.82 24.92
CA LYS A 330 27.84 -3.17 25.07
C LYS A 330 26.69 -4.18 25.03
N GLY A 331 26.86 -5.27 24.30
CA GLY A 331 25.98 -6.43 24.41
C GLY A 331 26.17 -7.12 25.76
N ASP A 332 25.07 -7.49 26.44
CA ASP A 332 25.12 -8.14 27.76
C ASP A 332 25.96 -9.44 27.77
N ASN A 333 26.02 -10.14 26.63
CA ASN A 333 26.80 -11.37 26.43
C ASN A 333 28.20 -11.13 25.80
N ASN A 334 28.54 -9.88 25.48
CA ASN A 334 29.83 -9.56 24.86
C ASN A 334 30.91 -9.42 25.95
N PRO A 335 32.16 -9.88 25.73
CA PRO A 335 33.23 -9.73 26.72
C PRO A 335 33.65 -8.26 26.86
N ASN A 336 33.79 -7.56 25.73
CA ASN A 336 34.26 -6.17 25.67
C ASN A 336 33.13 -5.22 25.24
N PRO A 337 33.22 -3.92 25.60
CA PRO A 337 32.39 -2.88 25.02
C PRO A 337 32.46 -2.86 23.49
N ASP A 338 31.44 -2.29 22.86
CA ASP A 338 31.49 -2.07 21.42
C ASP A 338 32.69 -1.16 21.06
N PRO A 339 33.39 -1.42 19.95
CA PRO A 339 34.60 -0.68 19.57
C PRO A 339 34.29 0.73 19.05
N PHE A 340 33.01 1.05 18.83
CA PHE A 340 32.54 2.33 18.31
C PHE A 340 31.71 3.07 19.37
N ILE A 341 31.65 4.38 19.20
CA ILE A 341 30.78 5.27 19.97
C ILE A 341 29.55 5.59 19.11
N VAL A 342 28.38 5.61 19.71
CA VAL A 342 27.10 5.80 19.00
C VAL A 342 26.60 7.22 19.25
N PRO A 343 26.51 8.08 18.22
CA PRO A 343 25.86 9.37 18.34
C PRO A 343 24.40 9.23 18.75
N THR A 344 23.90 10.09 19.64
CA THR A 344 22.50 10.08 20.08
C THR A 344 21.50 10.21 18.92
N ASP A 345 21.93 10.83 17.82
CA ASP A 345 21.16 10.95 16.58
C ASP A 345 20.99 9.62 15.84
N ASN A 346 21.94 8.70 15.98
CA ASN A 346 21.88 7.36 15.40
C ASN A 346 21.04 6.38 16.24
N ILE A 347 20.62 6.78 17.44
CA ILE A 347 19.72 6.01 18.28
C ILE A 347 18.30 6.11 17.73
N ILE A 348 17.76 4.95 17.35
CA ILE A 348 16.40 4.76 16.86
C ILE A 348 15.41 4.89 18.03
N GLY A 349 15.71 4.24 19.16
CA GLY A 349 14.84 4.31 20.34
C GLY A 349 15.31 3.44 21.52
N LYS A 350 14.54 3.47 22.60
CA LYS A 350 14.80 2.72 23.84
C LYS A 350 13.88 1.50 23.93
N VAL A 351 14.43 0.36 24.31
CA VAL A 351 13.61 -0.85 24.56
C VAL A 351 12.84 -0.67 25.86
N VAL A 352 11.51 -0.69 25.76
CA VAL A 352 10.57 -0.50 26.89
C VAL A 352 9.84 -1.80 27.29
N GLY A 353 9.98 -2.86 26.50
CA GLY A 353 9.39 -4.15 26.80
C GLY A 353 9.83 -5.24 25.83
N ARG A 354 9.46 -6.49 26.13
CA ARG A 354 9.66 -7.63 25.23
C ARG A 354 8.48 -8.59 25.27
N ILE A 355 8.27 -9.30 24.16
CA ILE A 355 7.37 -10.42 24.06
C ILE A 355 8.20 -11.67 23.71
N PRO A 356 8.40 -12.60 24.67
CA PRO A 356 9.29 -13.73 24.47
C PRO A 356 8.83 -14.68 23.35
N ARG A 357 9.79 -15.25 22.61
CA ARG A 357 9.59 -16.35 21.63
C ARG A 357 8.65 -16.10 20.45
N LEU A 358 7.85 -15.03 20.42
CA LEU A 358 6.94 -14.75 19.30
C LEU A 358 7.68 -14.51 17.97
N GLY A 359 8.87 -13.92 18.03
CA GLY A 359 9.71 -13.69 16.87
C GLY A 359 10.28 -14.98 16.26
N LEU A 360 10.27 -16.12 16.96
CA LEU A 360 10.71 -17.41 16.38
C LEU A 360 9.81 -17.84 15.22
N VAL A 361 8.50 -17.57 15.32
CA VAL A 361 7.53 -17.83 14.25
C VAL A 361 7.92 -17.01 13.02
N THR A 362 8.17 -15.71 13.21
CA THR A 362 8.65 -14.81 12.16
C THR A 362 9.98 -15.29 11.55
N ILE A 363 10.96 -15.68 12.36
CA ILE A 363 12.28 -16.14 11.89
C ILE A 363 12.15 -17.41 11.05
N PHE A 364 11.40 -18.40 11.51
CA PHE A 364 11.20 -19.66 10.80
C PHE A 364 10.57 -19.45 9.42
N PHE A 365 9.49 -18.66 9.37
CA PHE A 365 8.82 -18.35 8.11
C PHE A 365 9.72 -17.51 7.21
N ARG A 366 10.37 -16.48 7.74
CA ARG A 366 11.26 -15.60 6.98
C ARG A 366 12.40 -16.37 6.32
N GLN A 367 13.10 -17.26 7.03
CA GLN A 367 14.26 -17.95 6.47
C GLN A 367 13.89 -19.00 5.40
N ASN A 368 12.80 -19.74 5.60
CA ASN A 368 12.40 -20.81 4.68
C ASN A 368 11.56 -20.28 3.50
N ILE A 369 10.58 -19.41 3.77
CA ILE A 369 9.71 -18.87 2.72
C ILE A 369 10.49 -17.92 1.82
N ILE A 370 11.38 -17.05 2.33
CA ILE A 370 12.13 -16.13 1.46
C ILE A 370 13.00 -16.90 0.47
N LYS A 371 13.67 -17.98 0.89
CA LYS A 371 14.48 -18.80 -0.03
C LYS A 371 13.63 -19.41 -1.15
N ILE A 372 12.44 -19.89 -0.83
CA ILE A 372 11.49 -20.44 -1.80
C ILE A 372 10.98 -19.34 -2.73
N VAL A 373 10.58 -18.19 -2.15
CA VAL A 373 10.08 -17.02 -2.88
C VAL A 373 11.15 -16.48 -3.84
N GLN A 374 12.41 -16.33 -3.40
CA GLN A 374 13.49 -15.85 -4.27
C GLN A 374 13.74 -16.77 -5.47
N LYS A 375 13.65 -18.10 -5.27
CA LYS A 375 13.74 -19.06 -6.39
C LYS A 375 12.54 -18.93 -7.33
N LEU A 376 11.34 -18.75 -6.77
CA LEU A 376 10.11 -18.59 -7.53
C LEU A 376 10.08 -17.24 -8.29
N ASP A 377 10.62 -16.18 -7.72
CA ASP A 377 10.70 -14.85 -8.31
C ASP A 377 11.47 -14.85 -9.63
N MET A 378 12.64 -15.51 -9.64
CA MET A 378 13.43 -15.67 -10.85
C MET A 378 12.64 -16.43 -11.93
N PHE A 379 11.94 -17.51 -11.53
CA PHE A 379 11.10 -18.28 -12.44
C PHE A 379 9.92 -17.48 -12.99
N LEU A 380 9.18 -16.77 -12.12
CA LEU A 380 8.04 -15.93 -12.50
C LEU A 380 8.45 -14.78 -13.43
N MET A 381 9.62 -14.18 -13.18
CA MET A 381 10.15 -13.13 -14.04
C MET A 381 10.45 -13.69 -15.44
N LEU A 382 11.19 -14.78 -15.54
CA LEU A 382 11.50 -15.45 -16.82
C LEU A 382 10.24 -15.95 -17.54
N PHE A 383 9.26 -16.47 -16.81
CA PHE A 383 7.99 -16.92 -17.38
C PHE A 383 7.20 -15.75 -17.95
N SER A 384 7.14 -14.62 -17.23
CA SER A 384 6.40 -13.44 -17.71
C SER A 384 7.02 -12.82 -18.97
N THR A 385 8.35 -12.79 -19.08
CA THR A 385 9.05 -12.25 -20.25
C THR A 385 8.92 -13.17 -21.46
N THR A 386 9.09 -14.48 -21.26
CA THR A 386 8.89 -15.49 -22.33
C THR A 386 7.46 -15.49 -22.84
N LEU A 387 6.45 -15.40 -21.96
CA LEU A 387 5.05 -15.31 -22.35
C LEU A 387 4.78 -14.08 -23.24
N ILE A 388 5.36 -12.92 -22.92
CA ILE A 388 5.24 -11.74 -23.78
C ILE A 388 5.95 -11.91 -25.12
N LEU A 389 7.15 -12.48 -25.16
CA LEU A 389 7.84 -12.76 -26.42
C LEU A 389 7.02 -13.70 -27.30
N VAL A 390 6.34 -14.68 -26.70
CA VAL A 390 5.43 -15.58 -27.41
C VAL A 390 4.20 -14.81 -27.92
N ILE A 391 3.54 -14.02 -27.07
CA ILE A 391 2.36 -13.22 -27.48
C ILE A 391 2.73 -12.21 -28.58
N SER A 392 3.88 -11.53 -28.46
CA SER A 392 4.36 -10.57 -29.45
C SER A 392 4.73 -11.27 -30.76
N GLY A 393 5.38 -12.43 -30.71
CA GLY A 393 5.64 -13.28 -31.87
C GLY A 393 4.35 -13.71 -32.58
N ILE A 394 3.36 -14.20 -31.82
CA ILE A 394 2.03 -14.55 -32.35
C ILE A 394 1.35 -13.33 -32.98
N MET A 395 1.44 -12.15 -32.33
CA MET A 395 0.85 -10.91 -32.84
C MET A 395 1.53 -10.45 -34.14
N ILE A 396 2.86 -10.53 -34.24
CA ILE A 396 3.61 -10.22 -35.46
C ILE A 396 3.21 -11.18 -36.58
N LEU A 397 3.09 -12.48 -36.30
CA LEU A 397 2.63 -13.48 -37.26
C LEU A 397 1.18 -13.22 -37.72
N TYR A 398 0.29 -12.85 -36.79
CA TYR A 398 -1.09 -12.48 -37.09
C TYR A 398 -1.17 -11.24 -37.97
N LEU A 399 -0.40 -10.18 -37.65
CA LEU A 399 -0.32 -8.97 -38.46
C LEU A 399 0.23 -9.27 -39.84
N LYS A 400 1.33 -10.02 -39.95
CA LYS A 400 1.91 -10.44 -41.24
C LYS A 400 0.93 -11.25 -42.10
N ARG A 401 0.08 -12.06 -41.47
CA ARG A 401 -0.97 -12.85 -42.15
C ARG A 401 -2.14 -12.00 -42.64
N ASN A 402 -2.44 -10.88 -41.97
CA ASN A 402 -3.55 -9.99 -42.29
C ASN A 402 -3.15 -8.71 -43.05
N THR A 403 -1.84 -8.49 -43.30
CA THR A 403 -1.31 -7.40 -44.14
C THR A 403 -1.07 -7.82 -45.61
N PHE A 404 -1.50 -9.01 -46.02
CA PHE A 404 -1.64 -9.37 -47.44
C PHE A 404 -3.11 -9.20 -47.87
N ILE A 405 -3.57 -7.96 -47.91
CA ILE A 405 -4.73 -7.50 -48.69
C ILE A 405 -4.35 -6.16 -49.32
#